data_AF-X1PPV2-F1
#
_entry.id   AF-X1PPV2-F1
#
_cell.length_a   1.000
_cell.length_b   1.000
_cell.length_c   1.000
_cell.angle_alpha   90.00
_cell.angle_beta   90.00
_cell.angle_gamma   90.00
#
_symmetry.space_group_name_H-M   'P 1'
#
loop_
_entity.id
_entity.type
_entity.pdbx_description
1 polymer ?
#
loop_
_entity_poly.entity_id
_entity_poly.type
_entity_poly.pdbx_seq_one_letter_code
_entity_poly.pdbx_strand_id
1 'polypeptide(L)' 'MVAVMAGRDDTYCKFGPILLEGMCWVLLDYQNELRKNQGMPELTMDDVLLKLENHLSGLQPYDWM' A
#
# COMPACT_ATOMS: atom_id res chain seq x y z
N MET A 1 27.16 14.09 22.64
CA MET A 1 26.48 13.61 21.41
C MET A 1 25.20 12.92 21.86
N VAL A 2 24.05 13.57 21.73
CA VAL A 2 22.78 12.93 22.00
C VAL A 2 22.50 12.07 20.77
N ALA A 3 22.68 10.76 20.90
CA ALA A 3 22.18 9.83 19.90
C ALA A 3 20.66 9.95 19.94
N VAL A 4 20.09 10.70 19.00
CA VAL A 4 18.65 10.65 18.74
C VAL A 4 18.39 9.23 18.26
N MET A 5 17.94 8.35 19.15
CA MET A 5 17.43 7.06 18.74
C MET A 5 16.26 7.37 17.82
N ALA A 6 16.44 7.19 16.51
CA ALA A 6 15.33 7.27 15.57
C ALA A 6 14.23 6.36 16.14
N GLY A 7 13.14 6.97 16.57
CA GLY A 7 12.05 6.24 17.17
C GLY A 7 11.51 5.24 16.16
N ARG A 8 10.79 4.22 16.65
CA ARG A 8 10.00 3.35 15.78
C ARG A 8 9.18 4.17 14.78
N ASP A 9 8.63 5.29 15.25
CA ASP A 9 7.79 6.19 14.47
C ASP A 9 8.58 6.99 13.43
N ASP A 10 9.83 7.40 13.69
CA ASP A 10 10.68 8.05 12.69
C ASP A 10 11.04 7.09 11.55
N THR A 11 11.33 5.83 11.90
CA THR A 11 11.62 4.78 10.92
C THR A 11 10.37 4.45 10.10
N TYR A 12 9.21 4.36 10.75
CA TYR A 12 7.94 4.13 10.09
C TYR A 12 7.54 5.29 9.18
N CYS A 13 7.65 6.54 9.61
CA CYS A 13 7.37 7.71 8.78
C CYS A 13 8.30 7.77 7.55
N LYS A 14 9.57 7.37 7.71
CA LYS A 14 10.55 7.42 6.64
C LYS A 14 10.41 6.29 5.62
N PHE A 15 10.15 5.07 6.07
CA PHE A 15 10.17 3.88 5.20
C PHE A 15 8.79 3.25 4.99
N GLY A 16 7.84 3.46 5.90
CA GLY A 16 6.49 2.91 5.82
C GLY A 16 5.78 3.25 4.51
N PRO A 17 5.74 4.53 4.07
CA PRO A 17 5.13 4.89 2.79
C PRO A 17 5.79 4.19 1.60
N ILE A 18 7.14 4.13 1.59
CA ILE A 18 7.91 3.50 0.51
C ILE A 18 7.66 1.99 0.45
N LEU A 19 7.62 1.34 1.61
CA LEU A 19 7.34 -0.09 1.71
C LEU A 19 5.90 -0.40 1.29
N LEU A 20 4.94 0.42 1.69
CA LEU A 20 3.54 0.28 1.29
C LEU A 20 3.38 0.42 -0.23
N GLU A 21 4.00 1.43 -0.82
CA GLU A 21 4.00 1.64 -2.27
C GLU A 21 4.64 0.44 -3.00
N GLY A 22 5.80 -0.01 -2.54
CA GLY A 22 6.48 -1.19 -3.10
C GLY A 22 5.62 -2.45 -3.03
N MET A 23 4.91 -2.68 -1.92
CA MET A 23 3.97 -3.79 -1.80
C MET A 23 2.81 -3.68 -2.79
N CYS A 24 2.29 -2.47 -3.02
CA CYS A 24 1.21 -2.26 -4.00
C CYS A 24 1.67 -2.61 -5.42
N TRP A 25 2.91 -2.27 -5.80
CA TRP A 25 3.48 -2.64 -7.10
C TRP A 25 3.60 -4.15 -7.26
N VAL A 26 4.14 -4.85 -6.26
CA VAL A 26 4.28 -6.32 -6.30
C VAL A 26 2.91 -7.00 -6.42
N LEU A 27 1.90 -6.52 -5.67
CA LEU A 27 0.55 -7.06 -5.74
C LEU A 27 -0.10 -6.80 -7.10
N LEU A 28 0.14 -5.62 -7.69
CA LEU A 28 -0.35 -5.27 -9.02
C LEU A 28 0.23 -6.21 -10.08
N ASP A 29 1.54 -6.43 -10.07
CA ASP A 29 2.22 -7.32 -11.01
C ASP A 29 1.66 -8.74 -10.92
N TYR A 30 1.54 -9.28 -9.71
CA TYR A 30 0.98 -10.61 -9.48
C TYR A 30 -0.47 -10.72 -9.97
N GLN A 31 -1.30 -9.71 -9.71
CA GLN A 31 -2.67 -9.70 -10.22
C GLN A 31 -2.73 -9.62 -11.74
N ASN A 32 -1.87 -8.82 -12.37
CA ASN A 32 -1.83 -8.70 -13.83
C ASN A 32 -1.34 -9.99 -14.49
N GLU A 33 -0.40 -10.72 -13.91
CA GLU A 33 -0.03 -12.05 -14.38
C GLU A 33 -1.22 -13.02 -14.37
N LEU A 34 -1.99 -13.07 -13.27
CA LEU A 34 -3.19 -13.90 -13.18
C LEU A 34 -4.26 -13.48 -14.20
N ARG A 35 -4.48 -12.18 -14.35
CA ARG A 35 -5.48 -11.62 -15.28
C ARG A 35 -5.14 -11.89 -16.73
N LYS A 36 -3.85 -11.79 -17.09
CA LYS A 36 -3.36 -12.15 -18.42
C LYS A 36 -3.65 -13.61 -18.74
N ASN A 37 -3.45 -14.51 -17.78
CA ASN A 37 -3.77 -15.93 -17.94
C ASN A 37 -5.29 -16.20 -18.10
N GLN A 38 -6.12 -15.26 -17.66
CA GLN A 38 -7.58 -15.33 -17.77
C GLN A 38 -8.15 -14.52 -18.96
N GLY A 39 -7.30 -13.88 -19.77
CA GLY A 39 -7.73 -13.00 -20.86
C GLY A 39 -8.42 -11.72 -20.39
N MET A 40 -8.18 -11.31 -19.14
CA MET A 40 -8.73 -10.10 -18.55
C MET A 40 -7.81 -8.89 -18.79
N PRO A 41 -8.36 -7.66 -18.83
CA PRO A 41 -7.56 -6.45 -18.97
C PRO A 41 -6.68 -6.22 -17.74
N GLU A 42 -5.48 -5.68 -17.97
CA GLU A 42 -4.54 -5.28 -16.92
C GLU A 42 -5.13 -4.18 -16.04
N LEU A 43 -4.73 -4.17 -14.78
CA LEU A 43 -5.00 -3.14 -13.80
C LEU A 43 -3.84 -2.15 -13.76
N THR A 44 -4.13 -0.93 -13.35
CA THR A 44 -3.17 0.14 -13.12
C THR A 44 -2.97 0.38 -11.62
N MET A 45 -1.94 1.15 -11.27
CA MET A 45 -1.75 1.58 -9.88
C MET A 45 -2.92 2.45 -9.40
N ASP A 46 -3.50 3.28 -10.28
CA ASP A 46 -4.66 4.11 -9.95
C ASP A 46 -5.87 3.25 -9.52
N ASP A 47 -6.08 2.11 -10.17
CA ASP A 47 -7.13 1.16 -9.77
C ASP A 47 -6.90 0.58 -8.36
N VAL A 48 -5.64 0.36 -7.99
CA VAL A 48 -5.26 -0.15 -6.67
C VAL A 48 -5.46 0.92 -5.61
N LEU A 49 -5.01 2.15 -5.86
CA LEU A 49 -5.16 3.28 -4.96
C LEU A 49 -6.64 3.61 -4.71
N LEU A 50 -7.46 3.62 -5.76
CA LEU A 50 -8.90 3.86 -5.63
C LEU A 50 -9.58 2.78 -4.77
N LYS A 51 -9.19 1.51 -4.92
CA LYS A 51 -9.71 0.42 -4.08
C LYS A 51 -9.28 0.56 -2.63
N LEU A 52 -8.03 0.94 -2.38
CA LEU A 52 -7.53 1.20 -1.03
C LEU A 52 -8.30 2.37 -0.38
N GLU A 53 -8.48 3.47 -1.11
CA GLU A 53 -9.25 4.62 -0.63
C GLU A 53 -10.69 4.23 -0.31
N ASN A 54 -11.37 3.50 -1.20
CA ASN A 54 -12.73 3.00 -0.98
C ASN A 54 -12.80 2.07 0.25
N HIS A 55 -11.78 1.22 0.46
CA HIS A 55 -11.71 0.33 1.61
C HIS A 55 -11.54 1.11 2.92
N LEU A 56 -10.60 2.06 2.96
CA LEU A 56 -10.28 2.86 4.14
C LEU A 56 -11.43 3.81 4.52
N SER A 57 -12.06 4.44 3.53
CA SER A 57 -13.21 5.33 3.72
C SER A 57 -14.47 4.56 4.13
N GLY A 58 -14.65 3.33 3.64
CA GLY A 58 -15.75 2.45 4.02
C GLY A 58 -15.65 1.86 5.43
N LEU A 59 -14.50 1.96 6.08
CA LEU A 59 -14.21 1.37 7.40
C LEU A 59 -14.28 2.37 8.56
N GLN A 60 -14.90 3.53 8.37
CA GLN A 60 -15.08 4.51 9.45
C GLN A 60 -16.01 3.98 10.58
N PRO A 61 -15.63 4.16 11.86
CA PRO A 61 -14.37 4.69 12.37
C PRO A 61 -13.44 3.58 12.87
N TYR A 62 -12.16 3.68 12.51
CA TYR A 62 -11.09 2.95 13.18
C TYR A 62 -10.86 3.58 14.57
N ASP A 63 -11.75 3.28 15.53
CA ASP A 63 -11.71 3.76 16.93
C ASP A 63 -10.45 3.32 17.72
N TRP A 64 -9.52 2.60 17.09
CA TRP A 64 -8.36 1.99 17.73
C TRP A 64 -6.99 2.49 17.23
N MET A 65 -6.96 3.46 16.30
CA MET A 65 -5.73 4.14 15.87
C MET A 65 -5.70 5.57 16.41
#